data_AF-A0A522PTB2-F1
#
_entry.id   AF-A0A522PTB2-F1
#
_cell.length_a   1.000
_cell.length_b   1.000
_cell.length_c   1.000
_cell.angle_alpha   90.00
_cell.angle_beta   90.00
_cell.angle_gamma   90.00
#
_symmetry.space_group_name_H-M   'P 1'
#
loop_
_entity.id
_entity.type
_entity.pdbx_description
1 polymer ?
#
loop_
_entity_poly.entity_id
_entity_poly.type
_entity_poly.pdbx_seq_one_letter_code
_entity_poly.pdbx_strand_id
1 'polypeptide(L)'
;MPGKKIRDYFIRQARILVENSSKDSQGFAAYFSDREPRDEEILSLIAVTALLSGKYHLADRYPAPAEALAALSAADRSQICREFRRYLHDSQRQRLLA
;
A
#
# COMPACT_ATOMS: atom_id res chain seq x y z
N MET A 1 16.45 11.18 -7.85
CA MET A 1 17.06 10.42 -6.75
C MET A 1 16.40 9.04 -6.63
N PRO A 2 17.15 7.97 -6.33
CA PRO A 2 16.63 6.60 -6.26
C PRO A 2 15.41 6.44 -5.33
N GLY A 3 15.39 7.13 -4.18
CA GLY A 3 14.28 7.10 -3.21
C GLY A 3 12.94 7.55 -3.79
N LYS A 4 12.93 8.53 -4.71
CA LYS A 4 11.70 9.00 -5.38
C LYS A 4 11.03 7.89 -6.18
N LYS A 5 11.81 7.11 -6.94
CA LYS A 5 11.28 6.01 -7.77
C LYS A 5 10.69 4.89 -6.92
N ILE A 6 11.36 4.54 -5.82
CA ILE A 6 10.91 3.50 -4.88
C ILE A 6 9.61 3.94 -4.19
N ARG A 7 9.55 5.18 -3.71
CA ARG A 7 8.34 5.74 -3.11
C ARG A 7 7.17 5.75 -4.11
N ASP A 8 7.38 6.29 -5.31
CA ASP A 8 6.31 6.40 -6.31
C ASP A 8 5.80 5.00 -6.74
N TYR A 9 6.68 3.99 -6.74
CA TYR A 9 6.28 2.58 -6.90
C TYR A 9 5.34 2.12 -5.78
N PHE A 10 5.70 2.34 -4.51
CA PHE A 10 4.87 1.91 -3.39
C PHE A 10 3.56 2.69 -3.26
N ILE A 11 3.52 3.96 -3.66
CA ILE A 11 2.26 4.71 -3.79
C ILE A 11 1.35 4.05 -4.84
N ARG A 12 1.92 3.60 -5.98
CA ARG A 12 1.16 2.86 -6.98
C ARG A 12 0.66 1.51 -6.43
N GLN A 13 1.48 0.78 -5.66
CA GLN A 13 1.05 -0.46 -5.02
C GLN A 13 -0.09 -0.21 -4.02
N ALA A 14 0.01 0.85 -3.20
CA ALA A 14 -1.05 1.26 -2.28
C ALA A 14 -2.38 1.51 -3.00
N ARG A 15 -2.35 2.22 -4.14
CA ARG A 15 -3.53 2.45 -4.96
C ARG A 15 -4.17 1.16 -5.46
N ILE A 16 -3.38 0.29 -6.10
CA ILE A 16 -3.85 -0.99 -6.67
C ILE A 16 -4.44 -1.87 -5.55
N LEU A 17 -3.76 -1.91 -4.42
CA LEU A 17 -4.16 -2.68 -3.25
C LEU A 17 -5.55 -2.24 -2.77
N VAL A 18 -5.77 -0.93 -2.58
CA VAL A 18 -7.06 -0.38 -2.16
C VAL A 18 -8.15 -0.62 -3.20
N GLU A 19 -7.89 -0.33 -4.48
CA GLU A 19 -8.85 -0.52 -5.57
C GLU A 19 -9.30 -1.99 -5.72
N ASN A 20 -8.41 -2.94 -5.45
CA ASN A 20 -8.75 -4.35 -5.49
C ASN A 20 -9.55 -4.76 -4.27
N SER A 21 -9.18 -4.30 -3.07
CA SER A 21 -9.89 -4.66 -1.86
C SER A 21 -11.25 -3.98 -1.73
N SER A 22 -11.48 -2.83 -2.35
CA SER A 22 -12.79 -2.18 -2.31
C SER A 22 -13.87 -2.99 -3.05
N LYS A 23 -13.47 -3.90 -3.94
CA LYS A 23 -14.35 -4.82 -4.68
C LYS A 23 -14.72 -6.07 -3.89
N ASP A 24 -14.01 -6.33 -2.79
CA ASP A 24 -14.21 -7.50 -1.92
C ASP A 24 -14.90 -7.05 -0.62
N SER A 25 -16.08 -7.62 -0.32
CA SER A 25 -16.83 -7.32 0.91
C SER A 25 -16.14 -7.83 2.18
N GLN A 26 -15.18 -8.76 2.05
CA GLN A 26 -14.37 -9.29 3.14
C GLN A 26 -12.89 -8.85 3.05
N GLY A 27 -12.56 -7.97 2.10
CA GLY A 27 -11.21 -7.46 1.92
C GLY A 27 -10.76 -6.52 3.05
N PHE A 28 -9.46 -6.21 3.11
CA PHE A 28 -8.92 -5.35 4.18
C PHE A 28 -9.55 -3.94 4.21
N ALA A 29 -10.09 -3.44 3.09
CA ALA A 29 -10.80 -2.16 3.06
C ALA A 29 -12.04 -2.19 3.96
N ALA A 30 -12.71 -3.35 4.07
CA ALA A 30 -13.78 -3.58 5.05
C ALA A 30 -13.22 -3.71 6.47
N TYR A 31 -12.05 -4.35 6.65
CA TYR A 31 -11.38 -4.41 7.95
C TYR A 31 -11.01 -3.02 8.53
N PHE A 32 -10.78 -2.03 7.67
CA PHE A 32 -10.54 -0.63 8.07
C PHE A 32 -11.78 0.28 7.90
N SER A 33 -13.00 -0.27 7.82
CA SER A 33 -14.21 0.57 7.72
C SER A 33 -14.42 1.44 8.96
N ASP A 34 -14.07 0.89 10.13
CA ASP A 34 -14.43 1.48 11.42
C ASP A 34 -13.24 2.17 12.11
N ARG A 35 -12.06 2.16 11.48
CA ARG A 35 -10.84 2.77 12.03
C ARG A 35 -9.83 3.16 10.97
N GLU A 36 -9.01 4.14 11.30
CA GLU A 36 -7.88 4.52 10.47
C GLU A 36 -6.70 3.53 10.64
N PRO A 37 -6.11 3.03 9.54
CA PRO A 37 -4.96 2.13 9.63
C PRO A 37 -3.71 2.87 10.14
N ARG A 38 -2.91 2.21 10.99
CA ARG A 38 -1.62 2.74 11.46
C ARG A 38 -0.56 2.62 10.36
N ASP A 39 0.47 3.46 10.40
CA ASP A 39 1.55 3.46 9.39
C ASP A 39 2.20 2.07 9.24
N GLU A 40 2.48 1.38 10.34
CA GLU A 40 3.07 0.03 10.32
C GLU A 40 2.16 -1.01 9.65
N GLU A 41 0.85 -0.90 9.86
CA GLU A 41 -0.15 -1.79 9.24
C GLU A 41 -0.20 -1.58 7.73
N ILE A 42 -0.18 -0.31 7.30
CA ILE A 42 -0.16 0.07 5.89
C ILE A 42 1.11 -0.46 5.22
N LEU A 43 2.28 -0.17 5.79
CA LEU A 43 3.57 -0.56 5.20
C LEU A 43 3.71 -2.09 5.14
N SER A 44 3.27 -2.81 6.18
CA SER A 44 3.31 -4.28 6.23
C SER A 44 2.39 -4.89 5.18
N LEU A 45 1.17 -4.37 5.06
CA LEU A 45 0.20 -4.84 4.06
C LEU A 45 0.74 -4.63 2.64
N ILE A 46 1.28 -3.45 2.35
CA ILE A 46 1.90 -3.16 1.05
C ILE A 46 3.09 -4.11 0.78
N ALA A 47 3.97 -4.33 1.76
CA ALA A 47 5.13 -5.21 1.61
C ALA A 47 4.71 -6.65 1.29
N VAL A 48 3.77 -7.19 2.07
CA VAL A 48 3.26 -8.57 1.91
C VAL A 48 2.55 -8.71 0.58
N THR A 49 1.66 -7.78 0.20
CA THR A 49 0.96 -7.90 -1.08
C THR A 49 1.91 -7.71 -2.27
N ALA A 50 2.88 -6.79 -2.18
CA ALA A 50 3.89 -6.63 -3.24
C ALA A 50 4.70 -7.92 -3.44
N LEU A 51 5.08 -8.60 -2.34
CA LEU A 51 5.75 -9.89 -2.37
C LEU A 51 4.88 -11.00 -2.99
N LEU A 52 3.64 -11.12 -2.54
CA LEU A 52 2.70 -12.16 -2.99
C LEU A 52 2.21 -11.96 -4.43
N SER A 53 2.16 -10.72 -4.92
CA SER A 53 1.68 -10.39 -6.27
C SER A 53 2.57 -10.94 -7.41
N GLY A 54 3.68 -11.62 -7.10
CA GLY A 54 4.50 -12.37 -8.05
C GLY A 54 5.25 -11.53 -9.09
N LYS A 55 4.99 -10.22 -9.18
CA LYS A 55 5.71 -9.28 -10.05
C LYS A 55 7.16 -9.03 -9.59
N TYR A 56 7.48 -9.40 -8.35
CA TYR A 56 8.84 -9.64 -7.90
C TYR A 56 9.18 -11.10 -8.21
N HIS A 57 9.73 -11.38 -9.40
CA HIS A 57 10.36 -12.66 -9.66
C HIS A 57 11.53 -12.83 -8.67
N LEU A 58 11.31 -13.73 -7.71
CA LEU A 58 12.07 -13.99 -6.49
C LEU A 58 13.53 -14.47 -6.67
N ALA A 59 14.09 -14.41 -7.87
CA ALA A 59 15.42 -14.99 -8.10
C ALA A 59 16.59 -14.00 -7.86
N ASP A 60 16.54 -12.73 -8.30
CA ASP A 60 17.80 -11.95 -8.41
C ASP A 60 17.71 -10.43 -8.14
N ARG A 61 16.63 -9.89 -7.56
CA ARG A 61 16.52 -8.43 -7.33
C ARG A 61 16.32 -8.08 -5.85
N TYR A 62 17.45 -8.04 -5.14
CA TYR A 62 17.61 -7.28 -3.91
C TYR A 62 17.41 -5.77 -4.19
N PRO A 63 16.78 -4.99 -3.30
CA PRO A 63 16.14 -5.38 -2.04
C PRO A 63 14.70 -5.90 -2.20
N ALA A 64 14.26 -6.79 -1.31
CA ALA A 64 12.88 -7.25 -1.21
C ALA A 64 11.93 -6.08 -0.86
N PRO A 65 10.61 -6.17 -1.11
CA PRO A 65 9.69 -5.06 -0.83
C PRO A 65 9.76 -4.50 0.59
N ALA A 66 9.91 -5.35 1.61
CA ALA A 66 10.06 -4.94 2.99
C ALA A 66 11.38 -4.15 3.23
N GLU A 67 12.49 -4.63 2.65
CA GLU A 67 13.79 -3.99 2.72
C GLU A 67 13.80 -2.65 1.97
N ALA A 68 13.16 -2.60 0.79
CA ALA A 68 13.02 -1.39 0.00
C ALA A 68 12.21 -0.31 0.74
N LEU A 69 11.15 -0.71 1.46
CA LEU A 69 10.39 0.20 2.33
C LEU A 69 11.23 0.64 3.53
N ALA A 70 11.98 -0.25 4.16
CA ALA A 70 12.84 0.07 5.30
C ALA A 70 13.97 1.05 4.93
N ALA A 71 14.46 0.99 3.70
CA ALA A 71 15.48 1.88 3.17
C ALA A 71 14.97 3.30 2.84
N LEU A 72 13.66 3.53 2.81
CA LEU A 72 13.08 4.85 2.57
C LEU A 72 13.22 5.77 3.80
N SER A 73 13.31 7.07 3.53
CA SER A 73 13.24 8.09 4.58
C SER A 73 11.90 8.02 5.35
N ALA A 74 11.89 8.50 6.59
CA ALA A 74 10.64 8.60 7.36
C ALA A 74 9.59 9.47 6.63
N ALA A 75 10.02 10.54 5.95
CA ALA A 75 9.15 11.40 5.18
C ALA A 75 8.51 10.67 3.98
N ASP A 76 9.28 9.86 3.25
CA ASP A 76 8.76 9.09 2.12
C ASP A 76 7.79 7.98 2.58
N ARG A 77 8.10 7.29 3.69
CA ARG A 77 7.20 6.31 4.31
C ARG A 77 5.89 6.96 4.77
N SER A 78 5.97 8.11 5.43
CA SER A 78 4.81 8.90 5.84
C SER A 78 3.97 9.34 4.62
N GLN A 79 4.62 9.73 3.52
CA GLN A 79 3.93 10.07 2.28
C GLN A 79 3.18 8.86 1.70
N ILE A 80 3.78 7.66 1.67
CA ILE A 80 3.09 6.43 1.22
C ILE A 80 1.85 6.16 2.09
N CYS A 81 1.99 6.28 3.41
CA CYS A 81 0.88 6.03 4.34
C CYS A 81 -0.27 7.03 4.15
N ARG A 82 0.04 8.32 4.00
CA ARG A 82 -0.96 9.36 3.70
C ARG A 82 -1.70 9.08 2.39
N GLU A 83 -0.98 8.69 1.34
CA GLU A 83 -1.58 8.35 0.04
C GLU A 83 -2.49 7.12 0.12
N PHE A 84 -2.05 6.08 0.84
CA PHE A 84 -2.88 4.90 1.11
C PHE A 84 -4.21 5.28 1.77
N ARG A 85 -4.18 6.07 2.84
CA ARG A 85 -5.38 6.53 3.55
C ARG A 85 -6.30 7.34 2.65
N ARG A 86 -5.74 8.25 1.84
CA ARG A 86 -6.51 9.00 0.84
C ARG A 86 -7.26 8.06 -0.10
N TYR A 87 -6.58 7.07 -0.68
CA TYR A 87 -7.22 6.10 -1.56
C TYR A 87 -8.31 5.29 -0.84
N LEU A 88 -8.05 4.89 0.41
CA LEU A 88 -9.03 4.15 1.21
C LEU A 88 -10.30 4.98 1.41
N HIS A 89 -10.18 6.22 1.87
CA HIS A 89 -11.33 7.12 2.03
C HIS A 89 -12.07 7.38 0.71
N ASP A 90 -11.34 7.59 -0.39
CA ASP A 90 -11.95 7.78 -1.70
C ASP A 90 -12.78 6.56 -2.12
N SER A 91 -12.26 5.34 -1.91
CA SER A 91 -12.97 4.09 -2.23
C SER A 91 -14.20 3.88 -1.34
N GLN A 92 -14.11 4.19 -0.04
CA GLN A 92 -15.22 4.10 0.90
C GLN A 92 -16.34 5.08 0.53
N ARG A 93 -15.97 6.32 0.18
CA ARG A 93 -16.93 7.34 -0.28
C ARG A 93 -17.64 6.91 -1.56
N GLN A 94 -16.93 6.33 -2.53
CA GLN A 94 -17.53 5.83 -3.76
C GLN A 94 -18.54 4.70 -3.49
N ARG A 95 -18.27 3.84 -2.51
CA ARG A 95 -19.18 2.76 -2.11
C ARG A 95 -20.48 3.27 -1.49
N LEU A 96 -20.47 4.39 -0.79
CA LEU A 96 -21.66 5.00 -0.19
C LEU A 96 -22.57 5.69 -1.22
N LEU A 97 -22.04 5.99 -2.41
CA LEU A 97 -22.76 6.69 -3.48
C LEU A 97 -23.29 5.73 -4.57
N ALA A 98 -22.94 4.44 -4.50
CA ALA A 98 -23.33 3.39 -5.44
C ALA A 98 -24.48 2.56 -4.88
#